data_AF-A0A1R0H1C0-F1
#
_entry.id   AF-A0A1R0H1C0-F1
#
_cell.length_a   1.000
_cell.length_b   1.000
_cell.length_c   1.000
_cell.angle_alpha   90.00
_cell.angle_beta   90.00
_cell.angle_gamma   90.00
#
_symmetry.space_group_name_H-M   'P 1'
#
loop_
_entity.id
_entity.type
_entity.pdbx_description
1 polymer ?
#
loop_
_entity_poly.entity_id
_entity_poly.type
_entity_poly.pdbx_seq_one_letter_code
_entity_poly.pdbx_strand_id
1 'polypeptide(L)'
;MTPDTTEEPSNIWNNHYGDLANDSTRNIRSTNWWESLVSSDFYYFPECDAIIRWSDITSALSETPNNNAPDDDGVCSEVWKLVASEKIPESKMTKIIHKIINLMYDSGEIPNNMDTRIVVPVPKKVDIKDPNKYRVISLILTLSKLLYKKIATKLAHIDKKYENLVK
;
A
#
# COMPACT_ATOMS: atom_id res chain seq x y z
N MET A 1 -40.49 12.08 -26.51
CA MET A 1 -39.93 12.30 -25.15
C MET A 1 -38.79 11.32 -25.01
N THR A 2 -37.59 11.74 -25.42
CA THR A 2 -36.36 10.94 -25.29
C THR A 2 -36.02 10.85 -23.80
N PRO A 3 -35.62 9.68 -23.26
CA PRO A 3 -35.23 9.59 -21.87
C PRO A 3 -33.92 10.36 -21.69
N ASP A 4 -33.95 11.36 -20.81
CA ASP A 4 -32.79 12.06 -20.30
C ASP A 4 -32.01 11.10 -19.40
N THR A 5 -31.18 10.25 -19.99
CA THR A 5 -30.22 9.42 -19.26
C THR A 5 -28.90 10.18 -19.15
N THR A 6 -28.92 11.33 -18.48
CA THR A 6 -27.69 11.93 -17.98
C THR A 6 -27.35 11.22 -16.67
N GLU A 7 -26.50 10.20 -16.73
CA GLU A 7 -25.92 9.62 -15.51
C GLU A 7 -25.27 10.73 -14.68
N GLU A 8 -25.53 10.75 -13.37
CA GLU A 8 -24.89 11.72 -12.48
C GLU A 8 -23.36 11.60 -12.61
N PRO A 9 -22.61 12.71 -12.66
CA PRO A 9 -21.16 12.68 -12.82
C PRO A 9 -20.47 11.72 -11.83
N SER A 10 -20.92 11.68 -10.58
CA SER A 10 -20.42 10.77 -9.54
C SER A 10 -20.48 9.29 -9.95
N ASN A 11 -21.56 8.87 -10.61
CA ASN A 11 -21.72 7.48 -11.07
C ASN A 11 -20.74 7.15 -12.20
N ILE A 12 -20.48 8.09 -13.10
CA ILE A 12 -19.48 7.92 -14.17
C ILE A 12 -18.09 7.67 -13.57
N TRP A 13 -17.70 8.43 -12.54
CA TRP A 13 -16.41 8.26 -11.86
C TRP A 13 -16.35 6.94 -11.07
N ASN A 14 -17.40 6.62 -10.31
CA ASN A 14 -17.47 5.40 -9.51
C ASN A 14 -17.43 4.15 -10.40
N ASN A 15 -18.17 4.15 -11.52
CA ASN A 15 -18.15 3.04 -12.47
C ASN A 15 -16.78 2.92 -13.12
N HIS A 16 -16.22 4.02 -13.66
CA HIS A 16 -14.92 3.99 -14.33
C HIS A 16 -13.79 3.48 -13.43
N TYR A 17 -13.68 3.96 -12.19
CA TYR A 17 -12.64 3.50 -11.26
C TYR A 17 -12.97 2.18 -10.57
N GLY A 18 -14.25 1.88 -10.36
CA GLY A 18 -14.71 0.58 -9.89
C GLY A 18 -14.35 -0.52 -10.88
N ASP A 19 -14.60 -0.31 -12.17
CA ASP A 19 -14.23 -1.22 -13.24
C ASP A 19 -12.72 -1.41 -13.29
N LEU A 20 -11.93 -0.33 -13.18
CA LEU A 20 -10.46 -0.42 -13.11
C LEU A 20 -9.96 -1.19 -11.88
N ALA A 21 -10.63 -1.03 -10.72
CA ALA A 21 -10.28 -1.74 -9.50
C ALA A 21 -10.69 -3.22 -9.54
N ASN A 22 -11.71 -3.57 -10.31
CA ASN A 22 -12.23 -4.93 -10.50
C ASN A 22 -11.66 -5.62 -11.74
N ASP A 23 -10.90 -4.91 -12.58
CA ASP A 23 -10.27 -5.42 -13.78
C ASP A 23 -9.29 -6.55 -13.44
N SER A 24 -9.79 -7.78 -13.56
CA SER A 24 -9.03 -9.02 -13.40
C SER A 24 -8.34 -9.45 -14.68
N THR A 25 -8.61 -8.77 -15.81
CA THR A 25 -8.03 -9.09 -17.12
C THR A 25 -6.60 -8.61 -17.24
N ARG A 26 -6.22 -7.57 -16.48
CA ARG A 26 -4.82 -7.23 -16.24
C ARG A 26 -4.24 -8.25 -15.27
N ASN A 27 -3.52 -9.21 -15.82
CA ASN A 27 -2.63 -10.23 -15.26
C ASN A 27 -2.03 -10.04 -13.83
N ILE A 28 -2.01 -8.83 -13.26
CA ILE A 28 -1.49 -8.46 -11.95
C ILE A 28 -2.10 -9.30 -10.80
N ARG A 29 -3.37 -9.72 -10.91
CA ARG A 29 -4.04 -10.53 -9.86
C ARG A 29 -4.03 -12.04 -10.11
N SER A 30 -3.45 -12.52 -11.20
CA SER A 30 -3.46 -13.94 -11.55
C SER A 30 -2.21 -14.64 -11.01
N THR A 31 -2.38 -15.50 -10.00
CA THR A 31 -1.30 -16.34 -9.48
C THR A 31 -0.65 -17.16 -10.60
N ASN A 32 -1.47 -17.81 -11.44
CA ASN A 32 -1.00 -18.62 -12.57
C ASN A 32 -0.16 -17.81 -13.55
N TRP A 33 -0.49 -16.53 -13.75
CA TRP A 33 0.29 -15.66 -14.62
C TRP A 33 1.66 -15.36 -14.01
N TRP A 34 1.72 -15.03 -12.71
CA TRP A 34 2.99 -14.85 -12.01
C TRP A 34 3.82 -16.13 -12.02
N GLU A 35 3.21 -17.28 -11.71
CA GLU A 35 3.87 -18.60 -11.76
C GLU A 35 4.42 -18.92 -13.15
N SER A 36 3.75 -18.50 -14.23
CA SER A 36 4.25 -18.69 -15.60
C SER A 36 5.47 -17.83 -15.95
N LEU A 37 5.69 -16.73 -15.22
CA LEU A 37 6.82 -15.80 -15.41
C LEU A 37 8.05 -16.19 -14.59
N VAL A 38 7.87 -16.87 -13.45
CA VAL A 38 8.99 -17.30 -12.62
C VAL A 38 9.57 -18.59 -13.21
N SER A 39 10.89 -18.62 -13.47
CA SER A 39 11.54 -19.90 -13.82
C SER A 39 11.47 -20.86 -12.64
N SER A 40 11.61 -22.17 -12.90
CA SER A 40 11.59 -23.22 -11.87
C SER A 40 12.66 -23.08 -10.78
N ASP A 41 13.63 -22.18 -10.96
CA ASP A 41 14.73 -21.97 -10.04
C ASP A 41 14.33 -20.95 -8.98
N PHE A 42 13.58 -21.41 -7.98
CA PHE A 42 13.26 -20.59 -6.81
C PHE A 42 14.50 -20.40 -5.94
N TYR A 43 15.01 -19.17 -5.90
CA TYR A 43 15.98 -18.76 -4.89
C TYR A 43 15.24 -18.38 -3.61
N TYR A 44 15.49 -19.15 -2.56
CA TYR A 44 15.01 -18.82 -1.22
C TYR A 44 15.96 -17.81 -0.56
N PHE A 45 15.39 -16.70 -0.07
CA PHE A 45 16.13 -15.63 0.58
C PHE A 45 15.78 -15.60 2.09
N PRO A 46 16.66 -16.08 2.98
CA PRO A 46 16.38 -16.15 4.41
C PRO A 46 16.14 -14.78 5.08
N GLU A 47 16.54 -13.68 4.43
CA GLU A 47 16.23 -12.31 4.87
C GLU A 47 14.72 -11.99 4.85
N CYS A 48 13.95 -12.71 4.04
CA CYS A 48 12.50 -12.61 4.01
C CYS A 48 11.87 -13.09 5.32
N ASP A 49 12.48 -14.05 6.03
CA ASP A 49 11.93 -14.58 7.28
C ASP A 49 12.37 -13.78 8.52
N ALA A 50 13.18 -12.73 8.33
CA ALA A 50 13.58 -11.89 9.43
C ALA A 50 12.38 -11.10 9.98
N ILE A 51 12.11 -11.24 11.28
CA ILE A 51 11.05 -10.50 11.98
C ILE A 51 11.19 -8.98 11.80
N ILE A 52 10.06 -8.27 11.85
CA ILE A 52 10.05 -6.80 11.84
C ILE A 52 10.34 -6.31 13.26
N ARG A 53 11.53 -5.75 13.46
CA ARG A 53 11.96 -5.21 14.76
C ARG A 53 11.27 -3.88 15.01
N TRP A 54 11.10 -3.52 16.29
CA TRP A 54 10.59 -2.19 16.64
C TRP A 54 11.46 -1.05 16.06
N SER A 55 12.78 -1.23 16.04
CA SER A 55 13.70 -0.28 15.41
C SER A 55 13.44 -0.08 13.91
N ASP A 56 12.95 -1.11 13.21
CA ASP A 56 12.59 -1.00 11.81
C ASP A 56 11.36 -0.09 11.62
N ILE A 57 10.39 -0.22 12.54
CA ILE A 57 9.16 0.57 12.55
C ILE A 57 9.47 2.03 12.88
N THR A 58 10.25 2.29 13.93
CA THR A 58 10.59 3.66 14.33
C THR A 58 11.44 4.39 13.29
N SER A 59 12.40 3.69 12.65
CA SER A 59 13.16 4.25 11.53
C SER A 59 12.25 4.61 10.36
N ALA A 60 11.39 3.68 9.95
CA ALA A 60 10.45 3.90 8.85
C ALA A 60 9.50 5.08 9.12
N LEU A 61 9.02 5.21 10.36
CA LEU A 61 8.20 6.35 10.79
C LEU A 61 8.98 7.66 10.75
N SER A 62 10.21 7.70 11.27
CA SER A 62 11.01 8.94 11.27
C SER A 62 11.26 9.49 9.86
N GLU A 63 11.41 8.60 8.88
CA GLU A 63 11.63 8.95 7.47
C GLU A 63 10.32 9.27 6.71
N THR A 64 9.16 8.99 7.29
CA THR A 64 7.88 9.30 6.66
C THR A 64 7.65 10.81 6.72
N PRO A 65 7.27 11.51 5.63
CA PRO A 65 7.02 12.95 5.68
C PRO A 65 5.93 13.34 6.68
N ASN A 66 5.90 14.60 7.11
CA ASN A 66 4.75 15.14 7.85
C ASN A 66 3.70 15.68 6.86
N ASN A 67 2.50 15.91 7.37
CA ASN A 67 1.32 16.43 6.68
C ASN A 67 0.86 15.54 5.52
N ASN A 68 1.09 14.23 5.64
CA ASN A 68 0.52 13.27 4.69
C ASN A 68 -1.00 13.24 4.85
N ALA A 69 -1.70 13.12 3.73
CA ALA A 69 -3.14 12.92 3.75
C ALA A 69 -3.48 11.63 4.51
N PRO A 70 -4.39 11.68 5.50
CA PRO A 70 -4.86 10.49 6.19
C PRO A 70 -5.68 9.62 5.26
N ASP A 71 -5.92 8.38 5.66
CA ASP A 71 -6.92 7.54 5.01
C ASP A 71 -8.32 7.85 5.56
N ASP A 72 -9.28 6.95 5.34
CA ASP A 72 -10.64 7.02 5.90
C ASP A 72 -10.70 7.11 7.44
N ASP A 73 -9.66 6.64 8.13
CA ASP A 73 -9.52 6.68 9.59
C ASP A 73 -9.13 8.06 10.15
N GLY A 74 -8.71 9.00 9.29
CA GLY A 74 -8.28 10.34 9.72
C GLY A 74 -6.90 10.37 10.41
N VAL A 75 -6.13 9.27 10.42
CA VAL A 75 -4.87 9.18 11.18
C VAL A 75 -3.63 9.39 10.30
N CYS A 76 -3.00 10.56 10.47
CA CYS A 76 -1.75 10.91 9.82
C CYS A 76 -0.52 10.25 10.48
N SER A 77 0.61 10.27 9.75
CA SER A 77 1.93 9.79 10.20
C SER A 77 2.40 10.34 11.54
N GLU A 78 2.01 11.56 11.88
CA GLU A 78 2.45 12.29 13.07
C GLU A 78 1.95 11.65 14.36
N VAL A 79 0.74 11.12 14.33
CA VAL A 79 0.17 10.37 15.47
C VAL A 79 1.06 9.18 15.78
N TRP A 80 1.49 8.45 14.74
CA TRP A 80 2.37 7.30 14.88
C TRP A 80 3.78 7.69 15.32
N LYS A 81 4.29 8.85 14.88
CA LYS A 81 5.61 9.37 15.31
C LYS A 81 5.66 9.70 16.80
N LEU A 82 4.56 10.19 17.39
CA LEU A 82 4.49 10.44 18.83
C LEU A 82 4.68 9.13 19.61
N VAL A 83 4.00 8.07 19.16
CA VAL A 83 4.05 6.74 19.76
C VAL A 83 5.40 6.04 19.52
N ALA A 84 6.04 6.32 18.40
CA ALA A 84 7.36 5.79 18.03
C ALA A 84 8.56 6.41 18.75
N SER A 85 8.33 7.40 19.63
CA SER A 85 9.38 7.97 20.48
C SER A 85 9.93 6.99 21.52
N GLU A 86 9.19 5.91 21.81
CA GLU A 86 9.63 4.83 22.67
C GLU A 86 10.79 4.04 22.03
N LYS A 87 11.93 3.91 22.73
CA LYS A 87 13.06 3.09 22.27
C LYS A 87 12.72 1.60 22.22
N ILE A 88 11.82 1.16 23.09
CA ILE A 88 11.35 -0.21 23.27
C ILE A 88 9.82 -0.13 23.40
N PRO A 89 9.03 -0.99 22.74
CA PRO A 89 7.58 -0.90 22.76
C PRO A 89 7.03 -1.38 24.11
N GLU A 90 6.91 -0.47 25.08
CA GLU A 90 6.48 -0.79 26.44
C GLU A 90 5.03 -0.41 26.69
N SER A 91 4.55 0.67 26.08
CA SER A 91 3.15 1.07 26.20
C SER A 91 2.22 0.07 25.53
N LYS A 92 0.96 0.06 25.97
CA LYS A 92 -0.08 -0.79 25.35
C LYS A 92 -0.22 -0.48 23.85
N MET A 93 -0.07 0.79 23.47
CA MET A 93 -0.21 1.25 22.10
C MET A 93 0.94 0.73 21.21
N THR A 94 2.19 0.94 21.61
CA THR A 94 3.37 0.46 20.85
C THR A 94 3.38 -1.05 20.71
N LYS A 95 3.01 -1.79 21.77
CA LYS A 95 2.85 -3.25 21.74
C LYS A 95 1.80 -3.70 20.73
N ILE A 96 0.63 -3.05 20.71
CA ILE A 96 -0.44 -3.38 19.75
C ILE A 96 0.01 -3.10 18.32
N ILE A 97 0.59 -1.93 18.05
CA ILE A 97 1.09 -1.57 16.71
C ILE A 97 2.13 -2.57 16.23
N HIS A 98 3.13 -2.87 17.09
CA HIS A 98 4.19 -3.81 16.75
C HIS A 98 3.65 -5.21 16.47
N LYS A 99 2.65 -5.66 17.25
CA LYS A 99 1.98 -6.94 17.04
C LYS A 99 1.19 -6.96 15.73
N ILE A 100 0.41 -5.92 15.41
CA ILE A 100 -0.36 -5.85 14.16
C ILE A 100 0.57 -5.90 12.95
N ILE A 101 1.67 -5.14 12.97
CA ILE A 101 2.64 -5.12 11.85
C ILE A 101 3.28 -6.50 11.65
N ASN A 102 3.69 -7.20 12.71
CA ASN A 102 4.26 -8.54 12.55
C ASN A 102 3.21 -9.55 12.09
N LEU A 103 1.97 -9.48 12.59
CA LEU A 103 0.91 -10.36 12.11
C LEU A 103 0.69 -10.21 10.60
N MET A 104 0.63 -8.98 10.09
CA MET A 104 0.50 -8.72 8.65
C MET A 104 1.71 -9.21 7.86
N TYR A 105 2.92 -9.04 8.41
CA TYR A 105 4.15 -9.49 7.76
C TYR A 105 4.25 -11.02 7.70
N ASP A 106 3.98 -11.70 8.80
CA ASP A 106 4.12 -13.14 8.95
C ASP A 106 3.02 -13.90 8.19
N SER A 107 1.79 -13.37 8.15
CA SER A 107 0.70 -13.98 7.37
C SER A 107 0.77 -13.66 5.89
N GLY A 108 1.41 -12.55 5.51
CA GLY A 108 1.30 -11.99 4.16
C GLY A 108 -0.08 -11.40 3.85
N GLU A 109 -0.94 -11.25 4.85
CA GLU A 109 -2.33 -10.78 4.69
C GLU A 109 -2.51 -9.40 5.35
N ILE A 110 -3.21 -8.51 4.66
CA ILE A 110 -3.67 -7.23 5.21
C ILE A 110 -5.11 -7.41 5.69
N PRO A 111 -5.46 -7.01 6.93
CA PRO A 111 -6.83 -7.06 7.40
C PRO A 111 -7.78 -6.32 6.45
N ASN A 112 -8.97 -6.88 6.20
CA ASN A 112 -9.93 -6.29 5.26
C ASN A 112 -10.29 -4.82 5.59
N ASN A 113 -10.34 -4.48 6.88
CA ASN A 113 -10.60 -3.11 7.35
C ASN A 113 -9.39 -2.16 7.20
N MET A 114 -8.24 -2.67 6.76
CA MET A 114 -7.01 -1.92 6.45
C MET A 114 -6.64 -1.99 4.97
N ASP A 115 -7.38 -2.76 4.16
CA ASP A 115 -7.22 -2.83 2.70
C ASP A 115 -8.27 -1.96 1.96
N THR A 116 -9.15 -1.29 2.70
CA THR A 116 -9.95 -0.19 2.16
C THR A 116 -9.04 0.98 1.80
N ARG A 117 -9.38 1.67 0.70
CA ARG A 117 -8.56 2.76 0.15
C ARG A 117 -9.47 3.83 -0.40
N ILE A 118 -9.19 5.08 -0.09
CA ILE A 118 -9.86 6.21 -0.74
C ILE A 118 -9.21 6.46 -2.10
N VAL A 119 -10.01 6.37 -3.16
CA VAL A 119 -9.60 6.68 -4.53
C VAL A 119 -9.80 8.18 -4.76
N VAL A 120 -8.70 8.91 -4.96
CA VAL A 120 -8.73 10.35 -5.23
C VAL A 120 -8.24 10.62 -6.66
N PRO A 121 -9.11 11.11 -7.56
CA PRO A 121 -8.69 11.52 -8.89
C PRO A 121 -8.02 12.90 -8.85
N VAL A 122 -6.75 12.99 -9.26
CA VAL A 122 -5.98 14.24 -9.35
C VAL A 122 -5.87 14.68 -10.81
N PRO A 123 -6.37 15.86 -11.22
CA PRO A 123 -6.36 16.29 -12.61
C PRO A 123 -4.94 16.51 -13.16
N LYS A 124 -4.65 16.09 -14.40
CA LYS A 124 -3.33 16.30 -15.05
C LYS A 124 -3.12 17.73 -15.62
N LYS A 125 -4.20 18.50 -15.89
CA LYS A 125 -4.35 19.96 -16.20
C LYS A 125 -5.57 20.17 -17.15
N VAL A 126 -6.01 21.43 -17.31
CA VAL A 126 -7.30 21.97 -17.84
C VAL A 126 -7.93 21.21 -19.02
N ASP A 127 -8.65 20.14 -18.71
CA ASP A 127 -9.91 19.72 -19.35
C ASP A 127 -10.58 18.63 -18.49
N ILE A 128 -11.64 18.98 -17.75
CA ILE A 128 -12.05 18.35 -16.47
C ILE A 128 -13.09 17.22 -16.67
N LYS A 129 -13.49 16.91 -17.92
CA LYS A 129 -14.62 16.01 -18.21
C LYS A 129 -14.26 14.56 -18.56
N ASP A 130 -12.98 14.26 -18.79
CA ASP A 130 -12.52 12.90 -19.16
C ASP A 130 -11.79 12.23 -17.97
N PRO A 131 -12.33 11.14 -17.40
CA PRO A 131 -11.68 10.41 -16.30
C PRO A 131 -10.26 9.93 -16.58
N ASN A 132 -9.90 9.68 -17.83
CA ASN A 132 -8.55 9.23 -18.21
C ASN A 132 -7.50 10.36 -18.08
N LYS A 133 -7.95 11.62 -18.06
CA LYS A 133 -7.09 12.81 -17.85
C LYS A 133 -6.72 13.02 -16.38
N TYR A 134 -7.11 12.11 -15.50
CA TYR A 134 -6.77 12.15 -14.08
C TYR A 134 -5.67 11.13 -13.74
N ARG A 135 -4.87 11.46 -12.73
CA ARG A 135 -4.02 10.51 -12.01
C ARG A 135 -4.82 10.04 -10.82
N VAL A 136 -5.16 8.76 -10.81
CA VAL A 136 -5.75 8.15 -9.63
C VAL A 136 -4.66 7.95 -8.59
N ILE A 137 -4.85 8.50 -7.40
CA ILE A 137 -4.06 8.15 -6.22
C ILE A 137 -4.94 7.39 -5.25
N SER A 138 -4.39 6.38 -4.60
CA SER A 138 -5.05 5.69 -3.50
C SER A 138 -4.45 6.20 -2.19
N LEU A 139 -5.30 6.70 -1.31
CA LEU A 139 -4.96 6.85 0.09
C LEU A 139 -5.07 5.46 0.72
N ILE A 140 -4.03 5.08 1.44
CA ILE A 140 -3.87 3.78 2.08
C ILE A 140 -3.52 4.05 3.53
N LEU A 141 -4.00 3.20 4.42
CA LEU A 141 -3.74 3.26 5.84
C LEU A 141 -2.24 3.41 6.12
N THR A 142 -1.91 4.34 7.01
CA THR A 142 -0.53 4.73 7.30
C THR A 142 0.30 3.56 7.83
N LEU A 143 -0.30 2.63 8.58
CA LEU A 143 0.37 1.41 9.06
C LEU A 143 0.71 0.45 7.92
N SER A 144 -0.20 0.24 6.97
CA SER A 144 0.04 -0.60 5.79
C SER A 144 1.15 -0.01 4.92
N LYS A 145 1.14 1.32 4.70
CA LYS A 145 2.22 2.04 4.00
C LYS A 145 3.59 1.79 4.62
N LEU A 146 3.66 1.76 5.95
CA LEU A 146 4.91 1.51 6.67
C LEU A 146 5.43 0.09 6.41
N LEU A 147 4.55 -0.90 6.48
CA LEU A 147 4.89 -2.28 6.15
C LEU A 147 5.40 -2.40 4.70
N TYR A 148 4.69 -1.81 3.74
CA TYR A 148 5.11 -1.81 2.33
C TYR A 148 6.48 -1.17 2.12
N LYS A 149 6.73 -0.03 2.75
CA LYS A 149 8.04 0.63 2.71
C LYS A 149 9.12 -0.31 3.23
N LYS A 150 8.87 -1.03 4.33
CA LYS A 150 9.84 -1.96 4.91
C LYS A 150 10.10 -3.17 4.01
N ILE A 151 9.05 -3.75 3.41
CA ILE A 151 9.17 -4.83 2.43
C ILE A 151 9.99 -4.36 1.22
N ALA A 152 9.70 -3.17 0.68
CA ALA A 152 10.44 -2.60 -0.44
C ALA A 152 11.93 -2.40 -0.12
N THR A 153 12.27 -1.87 1.06
CA THR A 153 13.66 -1.73 1.50
C THR A 153 14.36 -3.09 1.64
N LYS A 154 13.68 -4.11 2.16
CA LYS A 154 14.24 -5.46 2.25
C LYS A 154 14.50 -6.04 0.86
N LEU A 155 13.55 -5.93 -0.06
CA LEU A 155 13.70 -6.38 -1.44
C LEU A 155 14.87 -5.67 -2.15
N ALA A 156 15.00 -4.36 -1.96
CA ALA A 156 16.14 -3.60 -2.51
C ALA A 156 17.49 -4.05 -1.94
N HIS A 157 17.54 -4.43 -0.66
CA HIS A 157 18.76 -4.98 -0.05
C HIS A 157 19.10 -6.38 -0.59
N ILE A 158 18.10 -7.24 -0.77
CA ILE A 158 18.26 -8.57 -1.38
C ILE A 158 18.77 -8.41 -2.80
N ASP A 159 18.11 -7.57 -3.60
CA ASP A 159 18.53 -7.28 -4.97
C ASP A 159 19.98 -6.80 -5.04
N LYS A 160 20.36 -5.83 -4.21
CA LYS A 160 21.74 -5.36 -4.13
C LYS A 160 22.74 -6.44 -3.67
N LYS A 161 22.34 -7.34 -2.78
CA LYS A 161 23.20 -8.38 -2.23
C LYS A 161 23.46 -9.52 -3.22
N TYR A 162 22.44 -9.88 -3.99
CA TYR A 162 22.46 -11.04 -4.89
C TYR A 162 22.58 -10.66 -6.38
N GLU A 163 22.53 -9.36 -6.71
CA GLU A 163 22.55 -8.83 -8.09
C GLU A 163 21.45 -9.45 -8.98
N ASN A 164 20.28 -9.71 -8.39
CA ASN A 164 19.20 -10.48 -9.01
C ASN A 164 18.51 -9.75 -10.17
N LEU A 165 18.35 -8.42 -10.08
CA LEU A 165 17.91 -7.60 -11.20
C LEU A 165 19.12 -7.36 -12.11
N VAL A 166 19.19 -8.20 -13.15
CA VAL A 166 20.07 -8.04 -14.32
C VAL A 166 20.16 -6.57 -14.73
N LYS A 167 21.38 -6.04 -14.82
CA LYS A 167 21.67 -4.73 -15.40
C LYS A 167 21.31 -4.67 -16.88
#